data_AF-A0A415QQP0-F1
#
_entry.id   AF-A0A415QQP0-F1
#
_cell.length_a   1.000
_cell.length_b   1.000
_cell.length_c   1.000
_cell.angle_alpha   90.00
_cell.angle_beta   90.00
_cell.angle_gamma   90.00
#
_symmetry.space_group_name_H-M   'P 1'
#
loop_
_entity.id
_entity.type
_entity.pdbx_description
1 polymer ?
#
loop_
_entity_poly.entity_id
_entity_poly.type
_entity_poly.pdbx_seq_one_letter_code
_entity_poly.pdbx_strand_id
1 'polypeptide(L)'
;MKSKSFAAFSLPELLVVLVIIGILVLIALPNLMPLISKAKSTEAQQQLVFLHTLQKSHFYTNSRYSTSLSDLDFEQAKLVTDGGNANYKIEIIEANEKGFRARATAVVDFDGDGEYNVWEINQDKELKEITKD
;
A
#
# COMPACT_ATOMS: atom_id res chain seq x y z
N MET A 1 -31.58 -62.41 -7.12
CA MET A 1 -31.09 -61.02 -7.20
C MET A 1 -29.61 -61.00 -6.90
N LYS A 2 -28.73 -60.67 -7.87
CA LYS A 2 -27.29 -60.47 -7.61
C LYS A 2 -27.11 -59.07 -7.01
N SER A 3 -26.58 -58.97 -5.79
CA SER A 3 -26.21 -57.68 -5.20
C SER A 3 -25.00 -57.12 -5.93
N LYS A 4 -25.14 -55.94 -6.54
CA LYS A 4 -24.00 -55.15 -7.01
C LYS A 4 -23.23 -54.68 -5.78
N SER A 5 -21.97 -55.11 -5.62
CA SER A 5 -21.08 -54.53 -4.63
C SER A 5 -20.66 -53.14 -5.10
N PHE A 6 -20.95 -52.11 -4.31
CA PHE A 6 -20.40 -50.79 -4.53
C PHE A 6 -18.95 -50.76 -4.04
N ALA A 7 -18.05 -50.16 -4.81
CA ALA A 7 -16.70 -49.88 -4.35
C ALA A 7 -16.79 -48.87 -3.20
N ALA A 8 -16.30 -49.24 -2.02
CA ALA A 8 -16.27 -48.39 -0.83
C ALA A 8 -14.80 -48.13 -0.47
N PHE A 9 -14.51 -46.88 -0.06
CA PHE A 9 -13.19 -46.50 0.42
C PHE A 9 -12.97 -47.00 1.84
N SER A 10 -11.74 -47.40 2.15
CA SER A 10 -11.32 -47.74 3.51
C SER A 10 -11.01 -46.49 4.33
N LEU A 11 -11.16 -46.58 5.66
CA LEU A 11 -10.83 -45.49 6.58
C LEU A 11 -9.36 -45.03 6.47
N PRO A 12 -8.35 -45.92 6.33
CA PRO A 12 -6.97 -45.49 6.14
C PRO A 12 -6.74 -44.74 4.82
N GLU A 13 -7.40 -45.13 3.73
CA GLU A 13 -7.30 -44.43 2.44
C GLU A 13 -7.84 -43.00 2.55
N LEU A 14 -8.98 -42.81 3.22
CA LEU A 14 -9.53 -41.48 3.48
C LEU A 14 -8.62 -40.64 4.39
N LEU A 15 -7.99 -41.25 5.40
CA LEU A 15 -7.02 -40.56 6.26
C LEU A 15 -5.81 -40.03 5.49
N VAL A 16 -5.22 -40.85 4.61
CA VAL A 16 -4.07 -40.43 3.79
C VAL A 16 -4.46 -39.28 2.87
N VAL A 17 -5.64 -39.34 2.24
CA VAL A 17 -6.14 -38.26 1.37
C VAL A 17 -6.33 -36.95 2.16
N LEU A 18 -6.91 -37.01 3.36
CA LEU A 18 -7.09 -35.83 4.20
C LEU A 18 -5.76 -35.20 4.62
N VAL A 19 -4.76 -36.01 4.95
CA VAL A 19 -3.41 -35.52 5.29
C VAL A 19 -2.76 -34.83 4.10
N ILE A 20 -2.85 -35.42 2.90
CA ILE A 20 -2.29 -34.81 1.68
C ILE A 20 -3.00 -33.48 1.37
N ILE A 21 -4.33 -33.44 1.42
CA ILE A 21 -5.10 -32.20 1.21
C ILE A 21 -4.72 -31.15 2.26
N GLY A 22 -4.55 -31.54 3.53
CA GLY A 22 -4.13 -30.63 4.60
C GLY A 22 -2.77 -29.97 4.32
N ILE A 23 -1.77 -30.74 3.91
CA ILE A 23 -0.44 -30.21 3.55
C ILE A 23 -0.53 -29.28 2.35
N LEU A 24 -1.29 -29.67 1.32
CA LEU A 24 -1.46 -28.84 0.12
C LEU A 24 -2.14 -27.50 0.43
N VAL A 25 -3.16 -27.49 1.29
CA VAL A 25 -3.84 -26.26 1.70
C VAL A 25 -2.90 -25.32 2.46
N LEU A 26 -2.05 -25.85 3.36
CA LEU A 26 -1.08 -25.05 4.09
C LEU A 26 -0.04 -24.39 3.18
N ILE A 27 0.40 -25.08 2.11
CA ILE A 27 1.35 -24.52 1.13
C ILE A 27 0.65 -23.58 0.15
N ALA A 28 -0.62 -23.85 -0.16
CA ALA A 28 -1.37 -23.12 -1.18
C ALA A 28 -2.00 -21.82 -0.67
N LEU A 29 -2.12 -21.60 0.65
CA LEU A 29 -2.61 -20.33 1.19
C LEU A 29 -1.57 -19.22 0.89
N PRO A 30 -1.85 -18.32 -0.07
CA PRO A 30 -0.93 -17.23 -0.36
C PRO A 30 -0.97 -16.23 0.79
N ASN A 31 0.16 -15.60 1.10
CA ASN A 31 0.14 -14.44 1.98
C ASN A 31 -0.55 -13.28 1.23
N LEU A 32 -1.75 -12.90 1.67
CA LEU A 32 -2.56 -11.84 1.04
C LEU A 32 -2.15 -10.44 1.49
N MET A 33 -1.39 -10.31 2.58
CA MET A 33 -0.98 -9.01 3.14
C MET A 33 -0.19 -8.13 2.15
N PRO A 34 0.79 -8.66 1.37
CA PRO A 34 1.53 -7.85 0.40
C PRO A 34 0.67 -7.26 -0.72
N LEU A 35 -0.48 -7.87 -1.03
CA LEU A 35 -1.40 -7.34 -2.04
C LEU A 35 -2.21 -6.16 -1.51
N ILE A 36 -2.56 -6.19 -0.22
CA ILE A 36 -3.30 -5.12 0.46
C ILE A 36 -2.38 -3.91 0.62
N SER A 37 -1.17 -4.11 1.13
CA SER A 37 -0.17 -3.04 1.25
C SER A 37 0.09 -2.39 -0.11
N LYS A 38 0.36 -3.16 -1.16
CA LYS A 38 0.58 -2.61 -2.51
C LYS A 38 -0.62 -1.81 -3.05
N ALA A 39 -1.84 -2.27 -2.80
CA ALA A 39 -3.04 -1.52 -3.19
C ALA A 39 -3.16 -0.19 -2.42
N LYS A 40 -2.81 -0.19 -1.13
CA LYS A 40 -2.79 1.01 -0.29
C LYS A 40 -1.67 1.97 -0.68
N SER A 41 -0.46 1.47 -0.98
CA SER A 41 0.66 2.26 -1.48
C SER A 41 0.37 2.98 -2.79
N THR A 42 -0.61 2.50 -3.58
CA THR A 42 -1.08 3.20 -4.78
C THR A 42 -1.74 4.55 -4.43
N GLU A 43 -2.42 4.66 -3.29
CA GLU A 43 -2.98 5.91 -2.77
C GLU A 43 -1.87 6.95 -2.52
N ALA A 44 -0.80 6.53 -1.83
CA ALA A 44 0.35 7.38 -1.55
C ALA A 44 1.00 7.90 -2.84
N GLN A 45 1.25 7.00 -3.80
CA GLN A 45 1.84 7.36 -5.08
C GLN A 45 0.97 8.36 -5.85
N GLN A 46 -0.36 8.17 -5.87
CA GLN A 46 -1.29 9.08 -6.52
C GLN A 46 -1.28 10.47 -5.88
N GLN A 47 -1.33 10.54 -4.55
CA GLN A 47 -1.30 11.81 -3.82
C GLN A 47 0.04 12.55 -4.00
N LEU A 48 1.17 11.83 -3.97
CA LEU A 48 2.49 12.40 -4.22
C LEU A 48 2.65 12.92 -5.66
N VAL A 49 2.12 12.20 -6.66
CA VAL A 49 2.13 12.66 -8.06
C VAL A 49 1.22 13.88 -8.25
N PHE A 50 0.08 13.91 -7.56
CA PHE A 50 -0.79 15.08 -7.56
C PHE A 50 -0.07 16.30 -6.96
N LEU A 51 0.56 16.13 -5.80
CA LEU A 51 1.38 17.17 -5.16
C LEU A 51 2.53 17.64 -6.06
N HIS A 52 3.21 16.73 -6.76
CA HIS A 52 4.26 17.09 -7.73
C HIS A 52 3.73 17.99 -8.85
N THR A 53 2.52 17.73 -9.33
CA THR A 53 1.87 18.53 -10.37
C THR A 53 1.57 19.94 -9.85
N LEU A 54 1.09 20.07 -8.62
CA LEU A 54 0.86 21.38 -7.98
C LEU A 54 2.16 22.14 -7.75
N GLN A 55 3.20 21.46 -7.27
CA GLN A 55 4.54 22.03 -7.10
C GLN A 55 5.11 22.56 -8.43
N LYS A 56 4.97 21.80 -9.52
CA LYS A 56 5.33 22.24 -10.88
C LYS A 56 4.53 23.48 -11.29
N SER A 57 3.23 23.49 -11.06
CA SER A 57 2.37 24.63 -11.38
C SER A 57 2.82 25.89 -10.63
N HIS A 58 3.00 25.79 -9.31
CA HIS A 58 3.50 26.88 -8.48
C HIS A 58 4.90 27.34 -8.91
N PHE A 59 5.79 26.42 -9.28
CA PHE A 59 7.10 26.78 -9.81
C PHE A 59 7.02 27.61 -11.10
N TYR A 60 6.09 27.29 -12.01
CA TYR A 60 5.92 28.09 -13.24
C TYR A 60 5.42 29.51 -12.98
N THR A 61 4.66 29.73 -11.90
CA THR A 61 4.13 31.05 -11.54
C THR A 61 5.07 31.84 -10.64
N ASN A 62 5.75 31.19 -9.70
CA ASN A 62 6.51 31.83 -8.62
C ASN A 62 8.03 31.59 -8.70
N SER A 63 8.49 30.80 -9.68
CA SER A 63 9.90 30.41 -9.89
C SER A 63 10.56 29.72 -8.69
N ARG A 64 9.76 29.15 -7.79
CA ARG A 64 10.22 28.38 -6.62
C ARG A 64 9.21 27.30 -6.24
N TYR A 65 9.68 26.22 -5.64
CA TYR A 65 8.82 25.26 -4.96
C TYR A 65 8.40 25.80 -3.59
N SER A 66 7.21 25.43 -3.10
CA SER A 66 6.74 25.82 -1.76
C SER A 66 6.94 24.71 -0.74
N THR A 67 7.22 25.07 0.51
CA THR A 67 7.21 24.16 1.66
C THR A 67 5.82 24.05 2.31
N SER A 68 4.89 24.92 1.93
CA SER A 68 3.54 25.00 2.49
C SER A 68 2.55 24.34 1.54
N LEU A 69 1.84 23.31 2.02
CA LEU A 69 0.75 22.67 1.27
C LEU A 69 -0.39 23.66 0.96
N SER A 70 -0.60 24.64 1.85
CA SER A 70 -1.61 25.68 1.68
C SER A 70 -1.30 26.60 0.50
N ASP A 71 -0.02 26.86 0.21
CA ASP A 71 0.38 27.70 -0.93
C ASP A 71 0.14 27.01 -2.28
N LEU A 72 0.00 25.68 -2.23
CA LEU A 72 -0.24 24.82 -3.39
C LEU A 72 -1.72 24.49 -3.57
N ASP A 73 -2.59 25.02 -2.71
CA ASP A 73 -4.00 24.63 -2.61
C ASP A 73 -4.18 23.11 -2.50
N PHE A 74 -3.24 22.43 -1.83
CA PHE A 74 -3.33 20.98 -1.62
C PHE A 74 -4.23 20.69 -0.42
N GLU A 75 -5.42 20.17 -0.70
CA GLU A 75 -6.34 19.68 0.32
C GLU A 75 -6.01 18.24 0.70
N GLN A 76 -5.49 18.05 1.92
CA GLN A 76 -5.30 16.73 2.47
C GLN A 76 -6.65 16.13 2.88
N ALA A 77 -6.95 14.94 2.36
CA ALA A 77 -8.09 14.16 2.80
C ALA A 77 -7.94 13.78 4.28
N LYS A 78 -9.05 13.78 5.02
CA LYS A 78 -9.05 13.40 6.44
C LYS A 78 -8.47 12.00 6.61
N LEU A 79 -7.53 11.89 7.55
CA LEU A 79 -6.87 10.65 7.91
C LEU A 79 -7.87 9.71 8.59
N VAL A 80 -7.66 8.40 8.45
CA VAL A 80 -8.45 7.38 9.16
C VAL A 80 -8.37 7.52 10.68
N THR A 81 -7.29 8.08 11.20
CA THR A 81 -7.13 8.42 12.64
C THR A 81 -8.12 9.51 13.10
N ASP A 82 -8.56 10.36 12.18
CA ASP A 82 -9.47 11.48 12.44
C ASP A 82 -10.89 11.22 11.89
N GLY A 83 -11.25 9.94 11.68
CA GLY A 83 -12.56 9.53 11.16
C GLY A 83 -12.76 9.77 9.66
N GLY A 84 -11.68 9.96 8.91
CA GLY A 84 -11.68 10.01 7.44
C GLY A 84 -11.33 8.66 6.79
N ASN A 85 -10.92 8.72 5.52
CA ASN A 85 -10.64 7.53 4.71
C ASN A 85 -9.18 7.45 4.22
N ALA A 86 -8.38 8.50 4.44
CA ALA A 86 -7.01 8.57 3.93
C ALA A 86 -6.05 7.76 4.82
N ASN A 87 -5.23 6.91 4.20
CA ASN A 87 -4.28 6.06 4.92
C ASN A 87 -2.88 6.68 5.00
N TYR A 88 -2.64 7.75 4.24
CA TYR A 88 -1.34 8.42 4.19
C TYR A 88 -1.45 9.90 4.54
N LYS A 89 -0.50 10.35 5.35
CA LYS A 89 -0.24 11.76 5.63
C LYS A 89 0.85 12.26 4.69
N ILE A 90 0.51 13.31 3.93
CA ILE A 90 1.41 13.98 3.00
C ILE A 90 2.06 15.18 3.66
N GLU A 91 3.38 15.28 3.54
CA GLU A 91 4.20 16.35 4.11
C GLU A 91 5.31 16.75 3.13
N ILE A 92 5.63 18.04 3.04
CA ILE A 92 6.77 18.53 2.26
C ILE A 92 7.96 18.63 3.22
N ILE A 93 9.02 17.87 2.95
CA ILE A 93 10.21 17.81 3.79
C ILE A 93 11.15 18.98 3.47
N GLU A 94 11.33 19.27 2.19
CA GLU A 94 12.16 20.37 1.71
C GLU A 94 11.62 20.91 0.39
N ALA A 95 11.75 22.22 0.18
CA ALA A 95 11.47 22.87 -1.09
C ALA A 95 12.34 24.11 -1.23
N ASN A 96 12.88 24.33 -2.42
CA ASN A 96 13.69 25.50 -2.77
C ASN A 96 13.50 25.87 -4.25
N GLU A 97 14.38 26.68 -4.83
CA GLU A 97 14.31 27.07 -6.25
C GLU A 97 14.76 25.95 -7.21
N LYS A 98 15.51 24.98 -6.72
CA LYS A 98 16.13 23.91 -7.53
C LYS A 98 15.38 22.59 -7.45
N GLY A 99 14.66 22.33 -6.37
CA GLY A 99 13.96 21.06 -6.16
C GLY A 99 13.08 21.05 -4.92
N PHE A 100 12.37 19.94 -4.75
CA PHE A 100 11.57 19.67 -3.57
C PHE A 100 11.60 18.17 -3.24
N ARG A 101 11.26 17.84 -2.01
CA ARG A 101 11.01 16.48 -1.55
C ARG A 101 9.73 16.47 -0.73
N ALA A 102 8.82 15.60 -1.11
CA ALA A 102 7.61 15.33 -0.34
C ALA A 102 7.56 13.87 0.08
N ARG A 103 6.94 13.64 1.22
CA ARG A 103 6.82 12.34 1.88
C ARG A 103 5.35 12.03 2.14
N ALA A 104 4.97 10.78 1.90
CA ALA A 104 3.72 10.18 2.31
C ALA A 104 4.03 9.13 3.38
N THR A 105 3.54 9.33 4.59
CA THR A 105 3.72 8.42 5.72
C THR A 105 2.39 7.73 6.02
N ALA A 106 2.35 6.41 6.05
CA ALA A 106 1.16 5.68 6.46
C ALA A 106 0.81 5.98 7.92
N VAL A 107 -0.49 6.11 8.22
CA VAL A 107 -0.99 6.31 9.60
C VAL A 107 -1.53 5.03 10.21
N VAL A 108 -1.52 3.94 9.43
CA VAL A 108 -1.92 2.60 9.82
C VAL A 108 -0.76 1.67 9.49
N ASP A 109 -0.49 0.76 10.40
CA ASP A 109 0.42 -0.37 10.23
C ASP A 109 -0.37 -1.48 9.51
N PHE A 110 0.01 -1.82 8.27
CA PHE A 110 -0.79 -2.72 7.44
C PHE A 110 -0.53 -4.21 7.74
N ASP A 111 0.66 -4.57 8.20
CA ASP A 111 1.06 -5.96 8.49
C ASP A 111 1.22 -6.28 9.99
N GLY A 112 1.20 -5.26 10.85
CA GLY A 112 1.25 -5.38 12.30
C GLY A 112 2.68 -5.48 12.86
N ASP A 113 3.70 -5.11 12.09
CA ASP A 113 5.11 -5.23 12.49
C ASP A 113 5.65 -4.00 13.25
N GLY A 114 4.87 -2.91 13.31
CA GLY A 114 5.22 -1.65 13.99
C GLY A 114 6.06 -0.67 13.16
N GLU A 115 6.40 -1.01 11.92
CA GLU A 115 6.88 -0.08 10.91
C GLU A 115 5.70 0.49 10.11
N TYR A 116 5.89 1.65 9.50
CA TYR A 116 4.85 2.30 8.70
C TYR A 116 5.38 2.50 7.29
N ASN A 117 4.55 2.19 6.29
CA ASN A 117 4.91 2.42 4.91
C ASN A 117 5.22 3.91 4.63
N VAL A 118 6.39 4.18 4.01
CA VAL A 118 6.82 5.54 3.68
C VAL A 118 7.20 5.64 2.21
N TRP A 119 6.59 6.59 1.52
CA TRP A 119 6.92 6.95 0.14
C TRP A 119 7.47 8.37 0.07
N GLU A 120 8.42 8.59 -0.82
CA GLU A 120 8.94 9.91 -1.15
C GLU A 120 8.85 10.18 -2.66
N ILE A 121 8.67 11.45 -3.01
CA ILE A 121 8.76 11.95 -4.38
C ILE A 121 9.65 13.19 -4.43
N ASN A 122 10.40 13.34 -5.52
CA ASN A 122 11.23 14.52 -5.80
C ASN A 122 10.75 15.30 -7.03
N GLN A 123 11.43 16.41 -7.36
CA GLN A 123 11.10 17.26 -8.50
C GLN A 123 11.13 16.56 -9.86
N ASP A 124 11.90 15.47 -9.97
CA ASP A 124 12.07 14.68 -11.20
C ASP A 124 10.99 13.60 -11.34
N LYS A 125 10.00 13.59 -10.43
CA LYS A 125 8.91 12.60 -10.36
C LYS A 125 9.42 11.19 -10.06
N GLU A 126 10.58 11.07 -9.43
CA GLU A 126 11.06 9.79 -8.92
C GLU A 126 10.30 9.43 -7.64
N LEU A 127 9.46 8.41 -7.71
CA LEU A 127 8.81 7.80 -6.55
C LEU A 127 9.72 6.74 -5.95
N LYS A 128 10.02 6.86 -4.66
CA LYS A 128 10.82 5.89 -3.91
C LYS A 128 10.09 5.45 -2.66
N GLU A 129 9.96 4.15 -2.49
CA GLU A 129 9.54 3.55 -1.23
C GLU A 129 10.75 3.51 -0.29
N ILE A 130 10.67 4.22 0.82
CA ILE A 130 11.76 4.33 1.81
C ILE A 130 11.63 3.20 2.84
N THR A 131 10.41 2.95 3.29
CA THR A 131 10.09 1.88 4.26
C THR A 131 8.97 1.05 3.66
N LYS A 132 9.20 -0.26 3.60
CA LYS A 132 8.22 -1.24 3.11
C LYS A 132 7.38 -1.71 4.27
N ASP A 133 6.15 -2.06 3.91
CA ASP A 133 5.12 -2.69 4.74
C ASP A 133 4.49 -3.77 3.83
#